data_AF-A0A4P6GR09-F1
#
_entry.id   AF-A0A4P6GR09-F1
#
_cell.length_a   1.000
_cell.length_b   1.000
_cell.length_c   1.000
_cell.angle_alpha   90.00
_cell.angle_beta   90.00
_cell.angle_gamma   90.00
#
_symmetry.space_group_name_H-M   'P 1'
#
loop_
_entity.id
_entity.type
_entity.pdbx_description
1 polymer ?
#
loop_
_entity_poly.entity_id
_entity_poly.type
_entity_poly.pdbx_seq_one_letter_code
_entity_poly.pdbx_strand_id
1 'polypeptide(L)'
;MVSMLRLAFQPHPFPASEGSTMTPYRTSCPQALRGALPVAIAASVLTLWSAAAVAAPKIPKVSVGIEQCIPKVLAKHPGTVLQVVLKPEDGKPVWEIEVDGKDGKLWDVECSGATGKIVESEQRFKSADEPGFKEKVKVSEPDATKTALAKHPGKVERVEYEVEADGTPVYEFDIEQDNGEDVRVEVDAVTGKLREAHPELLEIGRLPK
;
A
#
# COMPACT_ATOMS: atom_id res chain seq x y z
N MET A 1 14.21 50.12 -11.91
CA MET A 1 14.49 50.93 -10.71
C MET A 1 13.79 50.29 -9.53
N VAL A 2 14.56 50.12 -8.46
CA VAL A 2 14.35 49.22 -7.32
C VAL A 2 13.36 49.83 -6.32
N SER A 3 12.45 49.01 -5.77
CA SER A 3 11.97 49.25 -4.40
C SER A 3 11.52 47.93 -3.78
N MET A 4 12.46 47.29 -3.08
CA MET A 4 12.20 46.18 -2.17
C MET A 4 11.72 46.76 -0.83
N LEU A 5 10.48 46.49 -0.45
CA LEU A 5 10.00 46.72 0.92
C LEU A 5 10.12 45.40 1.70
N ARG A 6 11.23 45.26 2.44
CA ARG A 6 11.42 44.22 3.45
C ARG A 6 10.63 44.62 4.70
N LEU A 7 9.52 43.92 5.00
CA LEU A 7 8.96 43.93 6.35
C LEU A 7 9.76 42.96 7.22
N ALA A 8 10.40 43.49 8.25
CA ALA A 8 11.07 42.73 9.30
C ALA A 8 10.02 42.21 10.30
N PHE A 9 9.94 40.89 10.45
CA PHE A 9 9.24 40.22 11.54
C PHE A 9 10.18 40.18 12.76
N GLN A 10 9.81 40.84 13.85
CA GLN A 10 10.52 40.72 15.13
C GLN A 10 9.89 39.57 15.94
N PRO A 11 10.69 38.67 16.55
CA PRO A 11 10.18 37.67 17.48
C PRO A 11 9.99 38.27 18.88
N HIS A 12 8.81 38.06 19.46
CA HIS A 12 8.56 38.34 20.89
C HIS A 12 8.91 37.11 21.75
N PRO A 13 9.71 37.25 22.82
CA PRO A 13 9.98 36.19 23.77
C PRO A 13 8.86 35.99 24.80
N PHE A 14 8.68 34.73 25.18
CA PHE A 14 7.88 34.20 26.28
C PHE A 14 8.12 34.89 27.63
N PRO A 15 7.14 34.85 28.54
CA PRO A 15 7.40 34.64 29.95
C PRO A 15 6.97 33.24 30.40
N ALA A 16 7.92 32.53 30.99
CA ALA A 16 7.68 31.46 31.94
C ALA A 16 7.23 32.07 33.29
N SER A 17 6.32 31.43 34.00
CA SER A 17 6.01 31.78 35.39
C SER A 17 6.08 30.54 36.28
N GLU A 18 6.70 30.78 37.43
CA GLU A 18 7.33 29.85 38.35
C GLU A 18 6.35 29.21 39.36
N GLY A 19 6.92 28.28 40.14
CA GLY A 19 6.26 27.45 41.12
C GLY A 19 5.78 28.14 42.40
N SER A 20 4.95 27.42 43.13
CA SER A 20 4.63 27.54 44.56
C SER A 20 3.64 26.41 44.88
N THR A 21 3.66 25.67 45.98
CA THR A 21 4.37 25.76 47.25
C THR A 21 4.22 24.41 47.94
N MET A 22 5.30 23.97 48.56
CA MET A 22 5.38 22.81 49.46
C MET A 22 4.74 23.15 50.80
N THR A 23 3.90 22.26 51.36
CA THR A 23 3.43 22.37 52.75
C THR A 23 3.90 21.13 53.53
N PRO A 24 4.54 21.30 54.71
CA PRO A 24 5.06 20.19 55.51
C PRO A 24 4.08 19.80 56.61
N TYR A 25 3.98 18.51 56.93
CA TYR A 25 3.70 18.10 58.31
C TYR A 25 4.48 16.82 58.65
N ARG A 26 5.45 17.01 59.55
CA ARG A 26 6.20 15.99 60.26
C ARG A 26 5.39 15.63 61.50
N THR A 27 5.13 14.35 61.73
CA THR A 27 4.94 13.84 63.10
C THR A 27 5.54 12.46 63.20
N SER A 28 6.49 12.35 64.12
CA SER A 28 7.36 11.24 64.44
C SER A 28 6.76 10.35 65.53
N CYS A 29 6.91 9.01 65.43
CA CYS A 29 7.27 8.08 66.54
C CYS A 29 7.41 6.63 66.02
N PRO A 30 8.00 5.68 66.77
CA PRO A 30 9.43 5.40 66.80
C PRO A 30 9.81 4.01 66.24
N GLN A 31 11.11 3.82 66.09
CA GLN A 31 11.80 2.57 65.73
C GLN A 31 11.42 1.40 66.64
N ALA A 32 11.22 0.21 66.07
CA ALA A 32 12.01 -0.97 66.41
C ALA A 32 11.70 -2.18 65.49
N LEU A 33 12.71 -3.04 65.38
CA LEU A 33 12.68 -4.46 64.99
C LEU A 33 12.81 -4.82 63.51
N ARG A 34 14.08 -4.96 63.11
CA ARG A 34 14.70 -6.21 62.62
C ARG A 34 13.75 -7.19 61.90
N GLY A 35 13.93 -7.32 60.59
CA GLY A 35 13.42 -8.45 59.81
C GLY A 35 13.97 -8.39 58.39
N ALA A 36 14.46 -9.52 57.91
CA ALA A 36 15.26 -9.71 56.70
C ALA A 36 14.72 -9.02 55.42
N LEU A 37 15.63 -8.52 54.58
CA LEU A 37 15.35 -8.22 53.18
C LEU A 37 14.96 -9.52 52.46
N PRO A 38 13.76 -9.64 51.86
CA PRO A 38 13.62 -10.50 50.71
C PRO A 38 14.31 -9.77 49.54
N VAL A 39 15.35 -10.40 49.00
CA VAL A 39 15.91 -10.07 47.69
C VAL A 39 14.77 -10.16 46.69
N ALA A 40 14.24 -9.00 46.27
CA ALA A 40 13.33 -8.94 45.15
C ALA A 40 14.16 -9.23 43.88
N ILE A 41 14.06 -10.46 43.41
CA ILE A 41 14.59 -10.87 42.11
C ILE A 41 13.84 -10.05 41.06
N ALA A 42 14.50 -9.04 40.50
CA ALA A 42 14.04 -8.40 39.28
C ALA A 42 14.11 -9.43 38.15
N ALA A 43 12.98 -10.08 37.88
CA ALA A 43 12.84 -10.96 36.73
C ALA A 43 12.84 -10.07 35.47
N SER A 44 14.03 -9.89 34.89
CA SER A 44 14.20 -9.32 33.55
C SER A 44 13.50 -10.25 32.56
N VAL A 45 12.27 -9.90 32.18
CA VAL A 45 11.56 -10.55 31.08
C VAL A 45 12.29 -10.17 29.80
N LEU A 46 13.22 -11.02 29.35
CA LEU A 46 13.69 -10.97 27.96
C LEU A 46 12.51 -11.35 27.08
N THR A 47 11.80 -10.36 26.57
CA THR A 47 10.87 -10.55 25.46
C THR A 47 11.72 -10.93 24.24
N LEU A 48 11.83 -12.23 23.98
CA LEU A 48 12.32 -12.73 22.71
C LEU A 48 11.40 -12.20 21.61
N TRP A 49 11.86 -11.15 20.94
CA TRP A 49 11.28 -10.70 19.68
C TRP A 49 11.47 -11.87 18.71
N SER A 50 10.44 -12.68 18.54
CA SER A 50 10.42 -13.67 17.47
C SER A 50 10.33 -12.88 16.18
N ALA A 51 11.44 -12.74 15.46
CA ALA A 51 11.40 -12.36 14.06
C ALA A 51 10.63 -13.48 13.36
N ALA A 52 9.36 -13.23 13.04
CA ALA A 52 8.62 -14.11 12.15
C ALA A 52 9.42 -14.16 10.86
N ALA A 53 9.95 -15.34 10.53
CA ALA A 53 10.57 -15.56 9.23
C ALA A 53 9.47 -15.38 8.18
N VAL A 54 9.47 -14.24 7.49
CA VAL A 54 8.60 -14.00 6.35
C VAL A 54 9.03 -15.00 5.28
N ALA A 55 8.14 -15.95 4.97
CA ALA A 55 8.41 -16.92 3.93
C ALA A 55 8.44 -16.20 2.59
N ALA A 56 9.55 -16.33 1.84
CA ALA A 56 9.65 -15.75 0.50
C ALA A 56 8.48 -16.23 -0.39
N PRO A 57 7.94 -15.36 -1.26
CA PRO A 57 6.82 -15.72 -2.13
C PRO A 57 7.21 -16.91 -3.01
N LYS A 58 6.35 -17.94 -3.02
CA LYS A 58 6.54 -19.11 -3.89
C LYS A 58 6.27 -18.67 -5.33
N ILE A 59 7.33 -18.54 -6.12
CA ILE A 59 7.22 -18.23 -7.55
C ILE A 59 6.55 -19.42 -8.26
N PRO A 60 5.35 -19.25 -8.83
CA PRO A 60 4.68 -20.31 -9.55
C PRO A 60 5.41 -20.62 -10.87
N LYS A 61 5.33 -21.87 -11.32
CA LYS A 61 5.97 -22.29 -12.57
C LYS A 61 5.27 -21.65 -13.78
N VAL A 62 5.94 -20.69 -14.42
CA VAL A 62 5.53 -20.13 -15.70
C VAL A 62 5.80 -21.15 -16.81
N SER A 63 4.75 -21.55 -17.54
CA SER A 63 4.83 -22.49 -18.67
C SER A 63 4.64 -21.79 -20.02
N VAL A 64 3.95 -20.65 -20.02
CA VAL A 64 3.73 -19.78 -21.16
C VAL A 64 4.37 -18.44 -20.84
N GLY A 65 5.38 -18.07 -21.62
CA GLY A 65 6.07 -16.81 -21.46
C GLY A 65 5.28 -15.63 -22.03
N ILE A 66 5.68 -14.44 -21.62
CA ILE A 66 5.15 -13.14 -22.04
C ILE A 66 5.08 -13.00 -23.57
N GLU A 67 6.03 -13.57 -24.31
CA GLU A 67 6.13 -13.53 -25.77
C GLU A 67 4.93 -14.17 -26.49
N GLN A 68 4.20 -15.05 -25.81
CA GLN A 68 2.98 -15.68 -26.33
C GLN A 68 1.70 -14.93 -25.92
N CYS A 69 1.77 -14.14 -24.84
CA CYS A 69 0.65 -13.35 -24.33
C CYS A 69 0.53 -12.01 -25.06
N ILE A 70 1.64 -11.29 -25.26
CA ILE A 70 1.65 -9.97 -25.91
C ILE A 70 0.90 -9.96 -27.25
N PRO A 71 1.11 -10.90 -28.19
CA PRO A 71 0.39 -10.88 -29.47
C PRO A 71 -1.12 -11.06 -29.30
N LYS A 72 -1.58 -11.82 -28.30
CA LYS A 72 -3.01 -12.03 -28.02
C LYS A 72 -3.63 -10.79 -27.40
N VAL A 73 -2.93 -10.17 -26.45
CA VAL A 73 -3.33 -8.90 -25.83
C VAL A 73 -3.44 -7.82 -26.90
N LEU A 74 -2.42 -7.64 -27.73
CA LEU A 74 -2.42 -6.63 -28.81
C LEU A 74 -3.40 -6.93 -29.95
N ALA A 75 -3.78 -8.20 -30.15
CA ALA A 75 -4.86 -8.55 -31.07
C ALA A 75 -6.24 -8.14 -30.51
N LYS A 76 -6.42 -8.20 -29.19
CA LYS A 76 -7.66 -7.77 -28.51
C LYS A 76 -7.73 -6.25 -28.40
N HIS A 77 -6.64 -5.62 -27.97
CA HIS A 77 -6.49 -4.16 -27.80
C HIS A 77 -5.28 -3.68 -28.59
N PRO A 78 -5.45 -3.30 -29.87
CA PRO A 78 -4.35 -2.80 -30.68
C PRO A 78 -3.78 -1.51 -30.08
N GLY A 79 -2.50 -1.50 -29.75
CA GLY A 79 -1.91 -0.40 -28.99
C GLY A 79 -0.40 -0.54 -28.79
N THR A 80 0.10 0.19 -27.79
CA THR A 80 1.49 0.14 -27.32
C THR A 80 1.52 -0.49 -25.94
N VAL A 81 2.31 -1.54 -25.74
CA VAL A 81 2.53 -2.10 -24.39
C VAL A 81 3.31 -1.10 -23.55
N LEU A 82 2.78 -0.76 -22.39
CA LEU A 82 3.36 0.21 -21.46
C LEU A 82 4.16 -0.49 -20.37
N GLN A 83 3.51 -1.43 -19.68
CA GLN A 83 4.04 -2.11 -18.51
C GLN A 83 3.60 -3.58 -18.54
N VAL A 84 4.43 -4.45 -17.98
CA VAL A 84 4.11 -5.87 -17.80
C VAL A 84 4.52 -6.32 -16.42
N VAL A 85 3.60 -6.97 -15.72
CA VAL A 85 3.80 -7.54 -14.39
C VAL A 85 3.56 -9.06 -14.44
N LEU A 86 4.41 -9.81 -13.73
CA LEU A 86 4.14 -11.21 -13.41
C LEU A 86 3.69 -11.29 -11.95
N LYS A 87 2.47 -11.74 -11.74
CA LYS A 87 1.87 -11.92 -10.42
C LYS A 87 1.33 -13.34 -10.22
N PRO A 88 1.23 -13.82 -8.98
CA PRO A 88 0.53 -15.05 -8.66
C PRO A 88 -0.92 -14.75 -8.26
N GLU A 89 -1.87 -15.26 -9.02
CA GLU A 89 -3.29 -15.30 -8.63
C GLU A 89 -3.69 -16.73 -8.32
N ASP A 90 -4.23 -16.97 -7.12
CA ASP A 90 -4.57 -18.31 -6.63
C ASP A 90 -3.42 -19.33 -6.80
N GLY A 91 -2.17 -18.86 -6.68
CA GLY A 91 -0.96 -19.66 -6.84
C GLY A 91 -0.63 -20.04 -8.29
N LYS A 92 -1.27 -19.43 -9.28
CA LYS A 92 -0.99 -19.60 -10.72
C LYS A 92 -0.27 -18.37 -11.26
N PRO A 93 0.65 -18.53 -12.21
CA PRO A 93 1.32 -17.38 -12.83
C PRO A 93 0.36 -16.66 -13.77
N VAL A 94 0.30 -15.34 -13.64
CA VAL A 94 -0.49 -14.46 -14.51
C VAL A 94 0.38 -13.29 -14.97
N TRP A 95 0.36 -13.05 -16.28
CA TRP A 95 0.96 -11.88 -16.90
C TRP A 95 -0.10 -10.80 -17.03
N GLU A 96 0.04 -9.71 -16.30
CA GLU A 96 -0.75 -8.50 -16.52
C GLU A 96 0.01 -7.59 -17.47
N ILE A 97 -0.66 -7.15 -18.53
CA ILE A 97 -0.06 -6.37 -19.62
C ILE A 97 -0.89 -5.11 -19.80
N GLU A 98 -0.30 -3.97 -19.45
CA GLU A 98 -0.89 -2.64 -19.63
C GLU A 98 -0.65 -2.15 -21.07
N VAL A 99 -1.69 -1.62 -21.70
CA VAL A 99 -1.68 -1.19 -23.11
C VAL A 99 -2.28 0.20 -23.26
N ASP A 100 -1.54 1.11 -23.90
CA ASP A 100 -2.08 2.33 -24.49
C ASP A 100 -2.77 1.98 -25.82
N GLY A 101 -4.09 1.84 -25.75
CA GLY A 101 -4.94 1.43 -26.87
C GLY A 101 -5.07 2.53 -27.92
N LYS A 102 -5.11 2.12 -29.19
CA LYS A 102 -5.39 3.02 -30.33
C LYS A 102 -6.80 3.62 -30.30
N ASP A 103 -7.69 3.04 -29.49
CA ASP A 103 -9.01 3.57 -29.17
C ASP A 103 -8.96 4.72 -28.15
N GLY A 104 -7.77 5.07 -27.65
CA GLY A 104 -7.55 6.14 -26.67
C GLY A 104 -7.79 5.71 -25.23
N LYS A 105 -7.95 4.41 -24.97
CA LYS A 105 -8.14 3.84 -23.64
C LYS A 105 -6.87 3.16 -23.13
N LEU A 106 -6.71 3.12 -21.81
CA LEU A 106 -5.72 2.27 -21.16
C LEU A 106 -6.39 0.93 -20.83
N TRP A 107 -5.69 -0.16 -21.12
CA TRP A 107 -6.18 -1.51 -20.92
C TRP A 107 -5.19 -2.33 -20.13
N ASP A 108 -5.67 -2.95 -19.06
CA ASP A 108 -4.87 -3.89 -18.26
C ASP A 108 -5.44 -5.28 -18.54
N VAL A 109 -4.60 -6.14 -19.11
CA VAL A 109 -5.03 -7.44 -19.63
C VAL A 109 -4.22 -8.55 -19.02
N GLU A 110 -4.91 -9.45 -18.35
CA GLU A 110 -4.28 -10.60 -17.75
C GLU A 110 -4.31 -11.81 -18.67
N CYS A 111 -3.14 -12.44 -18.81
CA CYS A 111 -2.91 -13.64 -19.57
C CYS A 111 -2.28 -14.70 -18.68
N SER A 112 -2.96 -15.85 -18.55
CA SER A 112 -2.48 -16.97 -17.77
C SER A 112 -1.09 -17.44 -18.24
N GLY A 113 -0.08 -17.31 -17.39
CA GLY A 113 1.26 -17.85 -17.61
C GLY A 113 1.33 -19.39 -17.57
N ALA A 114 0.22 -20.07 -17.29
CA ALA A 114 0.09 -21.52 -17.37
C ALA A 114 -0.47 -22.00 -18.72
N THR A 115 -1.41 -21.25 -19.29
CA THR A 115 -2.19 -21.69 -20.46
C THR A 115 -2.13 -20.75 -21.67
N GLY A 116 -1.64 -19.52 -21.48
CA GLY A 116 -1.63 -18.46 -22.47
C GLY A 116 -3.01 -17.94 -22.85
N LYS A 117 -4.04 -18.20 -22.04
CA LYS A 117 -5.39 -17.66 -22.25
C LYS A 117 -5.51 -16.30 -21.57
N ILE A 118 -6.18 -15.37 -22.23
CA ILE A 118 -6.63 -14.13 -21.58
C ILE A 118 -7.69 -14.53 -20.54
N VAL A 119 -7.50 -14.12 -19.30
CA VAL A 119 -8.39 -14.43 -18.17
C VAL A 119 -9.19 -13.19 -17.73
N GLU A 120 -8.55 -12.03 -17.75
CA GLU A 120 -9.09 -10.72 -17.34
C GLU A 120 -8.90 -9.71 -18.48
N SER A 121 -9.70 -8.64 -18.49
CA SER A 121 -9.40 -7.46 -19.30
C SER A 121 -10.20 -6.27 -18.80
N GLU A 122 -9.48 -5.30 -18.29
CA GLU A 122 -10.02 -4.17 -17.56
C GLU A 122 -9.65 -2.87 -18.25
N GLN A 123 -10.55 -1.90 -18.15
CA GLN A 123 -10.23 -0.56 -18.62
C GLN A 123 -9.64 0.24 -17.47
N ARG A 124 -8.41 0.72 -17.64
CA ARG A 124 -7.77 1.64 -16.70
C ARG A 124 -8.07 3.10 -17.01
N PHE A 125 -8.15 3.91 -15.97
CA PHE A 125 -8.40 5.35 -16.03
C PHE A 125 -7.23 6.12 -15.44
N LYS A 126 -7.03 7.35 -15.94
CA LYS A 126 -5.89 8.20 -15.54
C LYS A 126 -6.07 8.83 -14.16
N SER A 127 -7.30 8.92 -13.67
CA SER A 127 -7.62 9.45 -12.35
C SER A 127 -9.02 9.01 -11.91
N ALA A 128 -9.28 9.14 -10.61
CA ALA A 128 -10.61 8.94 -10.02
C ALA A 128 -11.70 9.87 -10.57
N ASP A 129 -11.33 10.96 -11.25
CA ASP A 129 -12.25 11.97 -11.77
C ASP A 129 -12.69 11.72 -13.22
N GLU A 130 -12.08 10.76 -13.92
CA GLU A 130 -12.39 10.45 -15.31
C GLU A 130 -13.83 9.91 -15.46
N PRO A 131 -14.58 10.38 -16.48
CA PRO A 131 -15.88 9.80 -16.83
C PRO A 131 -15.75 8.33 -17.19
N GLY A 132 -16.64 7.50 -16.68
CA GLY A 132 -16.63 6.05 -16.81
C GLY A 132 -16.24 5.35 -15.51
N PHE A 133 -15.32 5.91 -14.73
CA PHE A 133 -14.96 5.42 -13.40
C PHE A 133 -15.76 6.15 -12.31
N LYS A 134 -15.69 7.49 -12.30
CA LYS A 134 -16.27 8.35 -11.26
C LYS A 134 -17.75 8.08 -10.97
N GLU A 135 -18.55 7.82 -12.00
CA GLU A 135 -20.00 7.63 -11.87
C GLU A 135 -20.38 6.27 -11.25
N LYS A 136 -19.44 5.32 -11.20
CA LYS A 136 -19.67 3.97 -10.66
C LYS A 136 -19.24 3.85 -9.20
N VAL A 137 -18.29 4.68 -8.77
CA VAL A 137 -17.68 4.66 -7.44
C VAL A 137 -18.69 5.06 -6.36
N LYS A 138 -18.65 4.38 -5.22
CA LYS A 138 -19.39 4.73 -3.99
C LYS A 138 -18.51 4.89 -2.77
N VAL A 139 -17.32 4.31 -2.78
CA VAL A 139 -16.31 4.39 -1.72
C VAL A 139 -15.20 5.32 -2.16
N SER A 140 -14.79 6.23 -1.29
CA SER A 140 -13.71 7.16 -1.61
C SER A 140 -12.36 6.43 -1.63
N GLU A 141 -11.45 6.87 -2.50
CA GLU A 141 -10.07 6.35 -2.52
C GLU A 141 -9.40 6.40 -1.13
N PRO A 142 -9.48 7.47 -0.32
CA PRO A 142 -8.91 7.47 1.03
C PRO A 142 -9.48 6.40 1.97
N ASP A 143 -10.75 6.00 1.81
CA ASP A 143 -11.34 4.92 2.61
C ASP A 143 -10.94 3.54 2.10
N ALA A 144 -10.78 3.39 0.78
CA ALA A 144 -10.20 2.20 0.17
C ALA A 144 -8.71 2.03 0.58
N THR A 145 -7.93 3.12 0.60
CA THR A 145 -6.53 3.13 1.08
C THR A 145 -6.44 2.65 2.53
N LYS A 146 -7.33 3.11 3.42
CA LYS A 146 -7.36 2.61 4.81
C LYS A 146 -7.64 1.11 4.86
N THR A 147 -8.51 0.61 3.99
CA THR A 147 -8.85 -0.81 3.92
C THR A 147 -7.65 -1.64 3.48
N ALA A 148 -6.96 -1.20 2.42
CA ALA A 148 -5.75 -1.85 1.92
C ALA A 148 -4.64 -1.85 2.99
N LEU A 149 -4.31 -0.69 3.56
CA LEU A 149 -3.25 -0.53 4.56
C LEU A 149 -3.53 -1.25 5.89
N ALA A 150 -4.81 -1.47 6.25
CA ALA A 150 -5.17 -2.25 7.43
C ALA A 150 -4.80 -3.74 7.30
N LYS A 151 -4.67 -4.26 6.07
CA LYS A 151 -4.30 -5.65 5.79
C LYS A 151 -2.86 -5.78 5.32
N HIS A 152 -2.39 -4.81 4.54
CA HIS A 152 -1.07 -4.75 3.93
C HIS A 152 -0.40 -3.44 4.35
N PRO A 153 0.20 -3.38 5.55
CA PRO A 153 0.87 -2.17 6.00
C PRO A 153 2.09 -1.88 5.13
N GLY A 154 2.29 -0.62 4.78
CA GLY A 154 3.38 -0.16 3.94
C GLY A 154 3.16 1.26 3.44
N LYS A 155 3.94 1.66 2.44
CA LYS A 155 3.82 2.93 1.75
C LYS A 155 3.12 2.71 0.41
N VAL A 156 1.95 3.35 0.23
CA VAL A 156 1.29 3.38 -1.09
C VAL A 156 2.21 4.13 -2.07
N GLU A 157 2.63 3.42 -3.11
CA GLU A 157 3.51 3.90 -4.17
C GLU A 157 2.73 4.41 -5.37
N ARG A 158 1.59 3.77 -5.66
CA ARG A 158 0.70 4.09 -6.78
C ARG A 158 -0.74 3.70 -6.44
N VAL A 159 -1.68 4.42 -7.05
CA VAL A 159 -3.10 4.05 -7.09
C VAL A 159 -3.51 3.98 -8.56
N GLU A 160 -4.08 2.86 -8.95
CA GLU A 160 -4.67 2.64 -10.26
C GLU A 160 -6.20 2.58 -10.14
N TYR A 161 -6.88 2.83 -11.25
CA TYR A 161 -8.32 3.04 -11.30
C TYR A 161 -8.86 2.23 -12.45
N GLU A 162 -9.37 1.03 -12.17
CA GLU A 162 -9.90 0.14 -13.20
C GLU A 162 -11.43 0.06 -13.16
N VAL A 163 -11.98 -0.26 -14.33
CA VAL A 163 -13.30 -0.86 -14.44
C VAL A 163 -13.15 -2.24 -15.06
N GLU A 164 -13.58 -3.21 -14.28
CA GLU A 164 -13.66 -4.62 -14.59
C GLU A 164 -14.51 -4.92 -15.82
N ALA A 165 -14.35 -6.11 -16.39
CA ALA A 165 -15.16 -6.55 -17.52
C ALA A 165 -16.67 -6.59 -17.21
N ASP A 166 -17.05 -6.82 -15.96
CA ASP A 166 -18.44 -6.80 -15.49
C ASP A 166 -18.96 -5.39 -15.15
N GLY A 167 -18.09 -4.38 -15.25
CA GLY A 167 -18.40 -2.98 -15.01
C GLY A 167 -18.21 -2.54 -13.56
N THR A 168 -17.64 -3.37 -12.69
CA THR A 168 -17.27 -3.04 -11.31
C THR A 168 -16.06 -2.11 -11.28
N PRO A 169 -16.13 -0.94 -10.62
CA PRO A 169 -14.96 -0.09 -10.41
C PRO A 169 -14.09 -0.62 -9.28
N VAL A 170 -12.77 -0.62 -9.48
CA VAL A 170 -11.77 -1.14 -8.53
C VAL A 170 -10.65 -0.13 -8.36
N TYR A 171 -10.14 -0.01 -7.14
CA TYR A 171 -8.86 0.63 -6.87
C TYR A 171 -7.79 -0.44 -6.72
N GLU A 172 -6.73 -0.39 -7.51
CA GLU A 172 -5.53 -1.20 -7.27
C GLU A 172 -4.44 -0.34 -6.63
N PHE A 173 -3.92 -0.78 -5.49
CA PHE A 173 -2.88 -0.10 -4.73
C PHE A 173 -1.57 -0.88 -4.84
N ASP A 174 -0.53 -0.25 -5.36
CA ASP A 174 0.85 -0.73 -5.20
C ASP A 174 1.38 -0.23 -3.85
N ILE A 175 1.73 -1.16 -2.97
CA ILE A 175 2.16 -0.88 -1.60
C ILE A 175 3.55 -1.50 -1.36
N GLU A 176 4.55 -0.63 -1.20
CA GLU A 176 5.90 -1.01 -0.78
C GLU A 176 5.86 -1.36 0.72
N GLN A 177 6.17 -2.62 1.03
CA GLN A 177 6.20 -3.14 2.40
C GLN A 177 7.56 -2.90 3.06
N ASP A 178 7.64 -3.03 4.39
CA ASP A 178 8.88 -2.78 5.16
C ASP A 178 10.07 -3.70 4.77
N ASN A 179 9.79 -4.85 4.13
CA ASN A 179 10.81 -5.75 3.60
C ASN A 179 11.33 -5.33 2.21
N GLY A 180 10.80 -4.26 1.62
CA GLY A 180 11.12 -3.75 0.29
C GLY A 180 10.49 -4.54 -0.85
N GLU A 181 9.53 -5.41 -0.56
CA GLU A 181 8.69 -6.07 -1.57
C GLU A 181 7.41 -5.27 -1.80
N ASP A 182 6.92 -5.26 -3.04
CA ASP A 182 5.69 -4.59 -3.44
C ASP A 182 4.52 -5.59 -3.42
N VAL A 183 3.38 -5.18 -2.86
CA VAL A 183 2.12 -5.91 -2.92
C VAL A 183 1.07 -5.05 -3.63
N ARG A 184 0.46 -5.61 -4.68
CA ARG A 184 -0.71 -5.04 -5.32
C ARG A 184 -1.96 -5.51 -4.60
N VAL A 185 -2.82 -4.56 -4.23
CA VAL A 185 -4.02 -4.80 -3.45
C VAL A 185 -5.22 -4.15 -4.14
N GLU A 186 -6.21 -4.96 -4.47
CA GLU A 186 -7.45 -4.48 -5.05
C GLU A 186 -8.53 -4.27 -4.00
N VAL A 187 -9.22 -3.13 -4.09
CA VAL A 187 -10.39 -2.80 -3.28
C VAL A 187 -11.55 -2.40 -4.20
N ASP A 188 -12.67 -3.09 -4.03
CA ASP A 188 -13.94 -2.77 -4.69
C ASP A 188 -14.37 -1.33 -4.36
N ALA A 189 -14.48 -0.46 -5.37
CA ALA A 189 -14.82 0.95 -5.18
C ALA A 189 -16.32 1.19 -4.95
N VAL A 190 -17.15 0.16 -4.95
CA VAL A 190 -18.59 0.18 -4.59
C VAL A 190 -18.80 -0.28 -3.15
N THR A 191 -18.12 -1.35 -2.73
CA THR A 191 -18.34 -2.00 -1.43
C THR A 191 -17.25 -1.70 -0.40
N GLY A 192 -16.08 -1.23 -0.84
CA GLY A 192 -14.92 -0.96 0.01
C GLY A 192 -14.29 -2.25 0.57
N LYS A 193 -14.56 -3.40 -0.05
CA LYS A 193 -14.02 -4.69 0.37
C LYS A 193 -12.75 -5.00 -0.42
N LEU A 194 -11.77 -5.54 0.28
CA LEU A 194 -10.59 -6.12 -0.35
C LEU A 194 -11.01 -7.31 -1.21
N ARG A 195 -10.60 -7.31 -2.48
CA ARG A 195 -10.87 -8.38 -3.44
C ARG A 195 -9.68 -9.30 -3.53
N GLU A 196 -8.57 -8.75 -4.01
CA GLU A 196 -7.35 -9.48 -4.28
C GLU A 196 -6.15 -8.80 -3.65
N ALA A 197 -5.13 -9.59 -3.36
CA ALA A 197 -3.83 -9.08 -2.94
C ALA A 197 -2.76 -10.09 -3.34
N HIS A 198 -1.77 -9.63 -4.11
CA HIS A 198 -0.72 -10.48 -4.64
C HIS A 198 0.62 -9.75 -4.67
N PRO A 199 1.74 -10.45 -4.41
CA PRO A 199 3.06 -9.88 -4.58
C PRO A 199 3.35 -9.67 -6.07
N GLU A 200 4.09 -8.60 -6.39
CA GLU A 200 4.69 -8.45 -7.71
C GLU A 200 5.97 -9.30 -7.79
N LEU A 201 6.02 -10.29 -8.69
CA LEU A 201 7.22 -11.14 -8.85
C LEU A 201 8.21 -10.58 -9.85
N LEU A 202 7.72 -9.81 -10.82
CA LEU A 202 8.50 -9.15 -11.86
C LEU A 202 7.68 -7.99 -12.40
N GLU A 203 8.35 -6.86 -12.65
CA GLU A 203 7.79 -5.72 -13.35
C GLU A 203 8.75 -5.24 -14.43
N ILE A 204 8.20 -4.94 -15.61
CA ILE A 204 8.93 -4.38 -16.75
C ILE A 204 8.17 -3.14 -17.21
N GLY A 205 8.90 -2.04 -17.45
CA GLY A 205 8.31 -0.83 -18.00
C GLY A 205 7.64 0.08 -16.97
N ARG A 206 7.98 -0.07 -15.67
CA ARG A 206 7.45 0.72 -14.55
C ARG A 206 7.11 2.14 -14.96
N LEU A 207 5.81 2.43 -15.02
CA LEU A 207 5.34 3.77 -15.33
C LEU A 207 5.75 4.76 -14.22
N PRO A 208 5.99 6.03 -14.56
CA PRO A 208 6.25 7.05 -13.55
C PRO A 208 5.09 7.10 -12.56
N LYS A 209 5.43 7.17 -11.28
CA LYS A 209 4.49 7.39 -10.17
C LYS A 209 3.91 8.80 -10.21
#